data_AF-A0A9E3RYB2-F1
#
_entry.id   AF-A0A9E3RYB2-F1
#
_cell.length_a   1.000
_cell.length_b   1.000
_cell.length_c   1.000
_cell.angle_alpha   90.00
_cell.angle_beta   90.00
_cell.angle_gamma   90.00
#
_symmetry.space_group_name_H-M   'P 1'
#
loop_
_entity.id
_entity.type
_entity.pdbx_description
1 polymer ?
#
loop_
_entity_poly.entity_id
_entity_poly.type
_entity_poly.pdbx_seq_one_letter_code
_entity_poly.pdbx_strand_id
1 'polypeptide(L)'
;MAYVIGGLALVLAYFAWRIMRVFKGAYDEASAEVDRRWEADRNLVEEAPWIGKTGLTEEDERELPRYLRREFGEVGAEDGLRAADLIYLGVQTDSEGRAHFWRIPKREGEDAYAYAYIDINAEGYAQCYGWGGREPPSLQPAL
;
A
#
# COMPACT_ATOMS: atom_id res chain seq x y z
N MET A 1 12.29 -27.43 -53.79
CA MET A 1 12.74 -26.20 -53.09
C MET A 1 11.58 -25.47 -52.42
N ALA A 2 10.53 -25.03 -53.13
CA ALA A 2 9.40 -24.28 -52.53
C ALA A 2 8.65 -25.00 -51.38
N TYR A 3 8.42 -26.31 -51.50
CA TYR A 3 7.72 -27.10 -50.47
C TYR A 3 8.49 -27.24 -49.14
N VAL A 4 9.83 -27.22 -49.19
CA VAL A 4 10.68 -27.31 -47.99
C VAL A 4 10.65 -26.00 -47.21
N ILE A 5 10.63 -24.86 -47.93
CA ILE A 5 10.53 -23.52 -47.34
C ILE A 5 9.14 -23.31 -46.71
N GLY A 6 8.07 -23.76 -47.37
CA GLY A 6 6.72 -23.71 -46.82
C GLY A 6 6.54 -24.58 -45.56
N GLY A 7 7.12 -25.78 -45.55
CA GLY A 7 7.12 -26.65 -44.36
C GLY A 7 7.87 -26.04 -43.18
N LEU A 8 9.05 -25.44 -43.42
CA LEU A 8 9.83 -24.76 -42.38
C LEU A 8 9.07 -23.57 -41.79
N ALA A 9 8.39 -22.77 -42.62
CA ALA A 9 7.61 -21.63 -42.16
C ALA A 9 6.45 -22.04 -41.23
N LEU A 10 5.74 -23.14 -41.54
CA LEU A 10 4.67 -23.67 -40.69
C LEU A 10 5.21 -24.19 -39.35
N VAL A 11 6.37 -24.84 -39.36
CA VAL A 11 7.02 -25.31 -38.13
C VAL A 11 7.41 -24.13 -37.24
N LEU A 12 8.04 -23.09 -37.81
CA LEU A 12 8.39 -21.88 -37.07
C LEU A 12 7.16 -21.14 -36.53
N ALA A 13 6.09 -21.04 -37.31
CA ALA A 13 4.83 -20.45 -36.87
C ALA A 13 4.20 -21.24 -35.70
N TYR A 14 4.23 -22.57 -35.78
CA TYR A 14 3.76 -23.44 -34.70
C TYR A 14 4.59 -23.27 -33.42
N PHE A 15 5.92 -23.23 -33.53
CA PHE A 15 6.79 -23.00 -32.37
C PHE A 15 6.60 -21.59 -31.79
N ALA A 16 6.49 -20.55 -32.62
CA ALA A 16 6.20 -19.20 -32.15
C ALA A 16 4.85 -19.11 -31.41
N TRP A 17 3.80 -19.73 -31.96
CA TRP A 17 2.50 -19.82 -31.29
C TRP A 17 2.59 -20.58 -29.96
N ARG A 18 3.32 -21.70 -29.93
CA ARG A 18 3.50 -22.51 -28.73
C ARG A 18 4.23 -21.74 -27.63
N ILE A 19 5.27 -21.00 -28.00
CA ILE A 19 6.06 -20.13 -27.12
C ILE A 19 5.19 -18.99 -26.58
N MET A 20 4.47 -18.26 -27.44
CA MET A 20 3.54 -17.20 -27.02
C MET A 20 2.50 -17.72 -26.03
N ARG A 21 1.97 -18.94 -26.24
CA ARG A 21 0.99 -19.54 -25.32
C ARG A 21 1.57 -19.83 -23.92
N VAL A 22 2.83 -20.26 -23.85
CA VAL A 22 3.50 -20.48 -22.55
C VAL A 22 3.72 -19.16 -21.84
N PHE A 23 4.26 -18.16 -22.53
CA PHE A 23 4.49 -16.83 -21.93
C PHE A 23 3.20 -16.14 -21.53
N LYS A 24 2.14 -16.25 -22.33
CA LYS A 24 0.82 -15.73 -21.98
C LYS A 24 0.27 -16.40 -20.72
N GLY A 25 0.39 -17.72 -20.59
CA GLY A 25 -0.05 -18.43 -19.38
C GLY A 25 0.69 -17.98 -18.12
N ALA A 26 2.01 -17.82 -18.19
CA ALA A 26 2.82 -17.33 -17.07
C ALA A 26 2.48 -15.87 -16.70
N TYR A 27 2.22 -15.02 -17.70
CA TYR A 27 1.78 -13.64 -17.47
C TYR A 27 0.38 -13.57 -16.85
N ASP A 28 -0.56 -14.34 -17.38
CA ASP A 28 -1.94 -14.39 -16.88
C ASP A 28 -1.95 -14.90 -15.41
N GLU A 29 -1.10 -15.88 -15.07
CA GLU A 29 -0.94 -16.39 -13.69
C GLU A 29 -0.32 -15.33 -12.74
N ALA A 30 0.73 -14.64 -13.19
CA ALA A 30 1.35 -13.56 -12.40
C ALA A 30 0.38 -12.39 -12.18
N SER A 31 -0.41 -12.03 -13.19
CA SER A 31 -1.45 -11.00 -13.07
C SER A 31 -2.54 -11.42 -12.07
N ALA A 32 -3.03 -12.65 -12.17
CA ALA A 32 -4.06 -13.16 -11.26
C ALA A 32 -3.58 -13.18 -9.81
N GLU A 33 -2.31 -13.50 -9.55
CA GLU A 33 -1.75 -13.42 -8.20
C GLU A 33 -1.73 -11.99 -7.66
N VAL A 34 -1.32 -11.02 -8.48
CA VAL A 34 -1.35 -9.60 -8.10
C VAL A 34 -2.78 -9.17 -7.80
N ASP A 35 -3.74 -9.50 -8.67
CA ASP A 35 -5.15 -9.16 -8.48
C ASP A 35 -5.72 -9.73 -7.18
N ARG A 36 -5.39 -10.99 -6.84
CA ARG A 36 -5.78 -11.62 -5.58
C ARG A 36 -5.26 -10.87 -4.36
N ARG A 37 -4.01 -10.40 -4.39
CA ARG A 37 -3.43 -9.62 -3.27
C ARG A 37 -4.16 -8.29 -3.09
N TRP A 38 -4.46 -7.61 -4.19
CA TRP A 38 -5.23 -6.35 -4.16
C TRP A 38 -6.67 -6.55 -3.71
N GLU A 39 -7.32 -7.66 -4.08
CA GLU A 39 -8.65 -8.01 -3.58
C GLU A 39 -8.63 -8.33 -2.09
N ALA A 40 -7.65 -9.10 -1.63
CA ALA A 40 -7.48 -9.40 -0.21
C ALA A 40 -7.28 -8.12 0.62
N ASP A 41 -6.45 -7.18 0.14
CA ASP A 41 -6.22 -5.90 0.82
C ASP A 41 -7.46 -4.99 0.83
N ARG A 42 -8.21 -4.92 -0.28
CA ARG A 42 -9.45 -4.12 -0.35
C ARG A 42 -10.54 -4.64 0.58
N ASN A 43 -10.64 -5.97 0.71
CA ASN A 43 -11.64 -6.63 1.55
C ASN A 43 -11.23 -6.73 3.02
N LEU A 44 -9.99 -6.36 3.35
CA LEU A 44 -9.52 -6.32 4.71
C LEU A 44 -10.27 -5.24 5.50
N VAL A 45 -10.94 -5.68 6.56
CA VAL A 45 -11.58 -4.80 7.53
C VAL A 45 -10.55 -4.43 8.59
N GLU A 46 -10.09 -3.19 8.53
CA GLU A 46 -9.16 -2.65 9.53
C GLU A 46 -9.85 -2.41 10.86
N GLU A 47 -9.20 -2.75 11.96
CA GLU A 47 -9.71 -2.43 13.30
C GLU A 47 -8.58 -1.82 14.12
N ALA A 48 -8.86 -0.69 14.77
CA ALA A 48 -7.94 -0.07 15.71
C ALA A 48 -8.68 0.79 16.72
N PRO A 49 -8.13 1.00 17.94
CA PRO A 49 -8.78 1.80 18.97
C PRO A 49 -9.04 3.26 18.59
N TRP A 50 -8.31 3.79 17.60
CA TRP A 50 -8.37 5.18 17.14
C TRP A 50 -9.35 5.41 15.97
N ILE A 51 -9.80 4.36 15.28
CA ILE A 51 -10.79 4.49 14.21
C ILE A 51 -12.11 5.02 14.80
N GLY A 52 -12.69 6.01 14.14
CA GLY A 52 -13.87 6.78 14.51
C GLY A 52 -13.62 7.82 15.61
N LYS A 53 -12.37 8.02 16.05
CA LYS A 53 -12.04 8.89 17.20
C LYS A 53 -11.06 10.01 16.89
N THR A 54 -10.44 10.02 15.71
CA THR A 54 -9.45 11.07 15.39
C THR A 54 -10.10 12.37 14.95
N GLY A 55 -11.38 12.34 14.56
CA GLY A 55 -12.10 13.46 13.96
C GLY A 55 -12.06 13.46 12.43
N LEU A 56 -11.35 12.51 11.82
CA LEU A 56 -11.38 12.22 10.40
C LEU A 56 -12.55 11.31 10.05
N THR A 57 -12.83 11.16 8.75
CA THR A 57 -13.75 10.15 8.28
C THR A 57 -13.15 8.76 8.51
N GLU A 58 -13.98 7.76 8.79
CA GLU A 58 -13.50 6.38 8.88
C GLU A 58 -12.85 5.90 7.57
N GLU A 59 -13.27 6.45 6.43
CA GLU A 59 -12.67 6.16 5.13
C GLU A 59 -11.20 6.59 5.10
N ASP A 60 -10.91 7.84 5.47
CA ASP A 60 -9.54 8.37 5.51
C ASP A 60 -8.68 7.62 6.54
N GLU A 61 -9.25 7.34 7.72
CA GLU A 61 -8.59 6.56 8.77
C GLU A 61 -8.21 5.15 8.31
N ARG A 62 -9.09 4.48 7.56
CA ARG A 62 -8.88 3.13 7.03
C ARG A 62 -7.99 3.11 5.78
N GLU A 63 -7.87 4.23 5.07
CA GLU A 63 -6.97 4.33 3.91
C GLU A 63 -5.51 4.48 4.33
N LEU A 64 -5.20 5.09 5.49
CA LEU A 64 -3.82 5.22 5.99
C LEU A 64 -3.04 3.88 6.08
N PRO A 65 -3.53 2.83 6.75
CA PRO A 65 -2.81 1.54 6.79
C PRO A 65 -2.69 0.90 5.41
N ARG A 66 -3.68 1.08 4.52
CA ARG A 66 -3.61 0.59 3.13
C ARG A 66 -2.52 1.32 2.34
N TYR A 67 -2.45 2.65 2.48
CA TYR A 67 -1.40 3.47 1.90
C TYR A 67 -0.02 2.98 2.35
N LEU A 68 0.18 2.79 3.66
CA LEU A 68 1.47 2.32 4.20
C LEU A 68 1.85 0.93 3.68
N ARG A 69 0.90 -0.01 3.56
CA ARG A 69 1.20 -1.32 2.97
C ARG A 69 1.60 -1.23 1.50
N ARG A 70 1.03 -0.30 0.73
CA ARG A 70 1.46 -0.06 -0.66
C ARG A 70 2.89 0.47 -0.69
N GLU A 71 3.21 1.43 0.16
CA GLU A 71 4.55 2.03 0.26
C GLU A 71 5.61 1.00 0.72
N PHE A 72 5.24 0.09 1.61
CA PHE A 72 6.15 -0.94 2.13
C PHE A 72 6.16 -2.24 1.32
N GLY A 73 5.35 -2.35 0.26
CA GLY A 73 5.27 -3.57 -0.57
C GLY A 73 4.61 -4.75 0.14
N GLU A 74 3.76 -4.49 1.13
CA GLU A 74 3.09 -5.47 2.01
C GLU A 74 1.63 -5.75 1.58
N VAL A 75 1.26 -5.35 0.37
CA VAL A 75 -0.10 -5.57 -0.16
C VAL A 75 -0.42 -7.06 -0.21
N GLY A 76 -1.45 -7.46 0.55
CA GLY A 76 -1.87 -8.86 0.66
C GLY A 76 -0.96 -9.75 1.52
N ALA A 77 0.02 -9.18 2.24
CA ALA A 77 0.83 -9.93 3.20
C ALA A 77 -0.01 -10.29 4.45
N GLU A 78 0.14 -11.52 4.95
CA GLU A 78 -0.56 -11.97 6.16
C GLU A 78 -0.09 -11.21 7.41
N ASP A 79 1.22 -10.95 7.49
CA ASP A 79 1.94 -10.22 8.53
C ASP A 79 2.21 -8.75 8.16
N GLY A 80 1.56 -8.25 7.11
CA GLY A 80 1.64 -6.84 6.73
C GLY A 80 1.07 -5.92 7.80
N LEU A 81 1.56 -4.68 7.83
CA LEU A 81 1.15 -3.65 8.79
C LEU A 81 -0.38 -3.53 8.87
N ARG A 82 -0.96 -3.57 10.08
CA ARG A 82 -2.39 -3.38 10.35
C ARG A 82 -2.66 -2.03 11.00
N ALA A 83 -3.91 -1.56 10.92
CA ALA A 83 -4.32 -0.34 11.64
C ALA A 83 -4.04 -0.42 13.15
N ALA A 84 -4.22 -1.61 13.75
CA ALA A 84 -3.98 -1.85 15.17
C ALA A 84 -2.53 -1.64 15.60
N ASP A 85 -1.57 -1.77 14.68
CA ASP A 85 -0.15 -1.60 14.97
C ASP A 85 0.25 -0.12 15.04
N LEU A 86 -0.57 0.76 14.46
CA LEU A 86 -0.36 2.20 14.45
C LEU A 86 -0.85 2.84 15.74
N ILE A 87 -0.04 3.75 16.28
CA ILE A 87 -0.37 4.49 17.51
C ILE A 87 -0.67 5.93 17.14
N TYR A 88 -1.93 6.34 17.28
CA TYR A 88 -2.33 7.72 17.05
C TYR A 88 -1.66 8.66 18.06
N LEU A 89 -1.02 9.72 17.57
CA LEU A 89 -0.25 10.70 18.36
C LEU A 89 -0.96 12.04 18.53
N GLY A 90 -2.05 12.26 17.79
CA GLY A 90 -2.79 13.51 17.81
C GLY A 90 -2.62 14.33 16.54
N VAL A 91 -2.94 15.62 16.65
CA VAL A 91 -2.96 16.57 15.55
C VAL A 91 -1.96 17.68 15.79
N GLN A 92 -1.24 18.08 14.75
CA GLN A 92 -0.43 19.30 14.72
C GLN A 92 -1.09 20.32 13.82
N THR A 93 -0.95 21.60 14.15
CA THR A 93 -1.32 22.70 13.26
C THR A 93 -0.14 23.67 13.21
N ASP A 94 0.39 23.86 12.01
CA ASP A 94 1.54 24.72 11.72
C ASP A 94 1.23 25.63 10.53
N SER A 95 2.25 26.30 9.99
CA SER A 95 2.12 27.16 8.80
C SER A 95 1.84 26.38 7.52
N GLU A 96 2.10 25.07 7.50
CA GLU A 96 1.90 24.18 6.36
C GLU A 96 0.50 23.57 6.35
N GLY A 97 -0.17 23.53 7.50
CA GLY A 97 -1.58 23.18 7.61
C GLY A 97 -1.90 22.43 8.90
N ARG A 98 -2.89 21.55 8.81
CA ARG A 98 -3.27 20.65 9.90
C ARG A 98 -2.96 19.23 9.49
N ALA A 99 -2.27 18.49 10.35
CA ALA A 99 -1.91 17.10 10.08
C ALA A 99 -2.19 16.21 11.29
N HIS A 100 -2.77 15.04 11.04
CA HIS A 100 -2.92 13.97 12.03
C HIS A 100 -1.72 13.04 11.96
N PHE A 101 -1.23 12.56 13.10
CA PHE A 101 -0.01 11.75 13.16
C PHE A 101 -0.23 10.39 13.81
N TRP A 102 0.48 9.39 13.29
CA TRP A 102 0.57 8.05 13.84
C TRP A 102 2.04 7.63 13.94
N ARG A 103 2.38 6.91 15.00
CA ARG A 103 3.67 6.22 15.12
C ARG A 103 3.58 4.86 14.43
N ILE A 104 4.53 4.59 13.57
CA ILE A 104 4.72 3.29 12.92
C ILE A 104 5.56 2.41 13.87
N PRO A 105 5.19 1.14 14.07
CA PRO A 105 5.99 0.23 14.88
C PRO A 105 7.39 0.09 14.28
N LYS A 106 8.39 0.04 15.16
CA LYS A 106 9.79 -0.12 14.78
C LYS A 106 10.02 -1.52 14.19
N ARG A 107 10.70 -1.59 13.06
CA ARG A 107 11.05 -2.85 12.39
C ARG A 107 12.45 -3.32 12.76
N GLU A 108 12.76 -4.58 12.46
CA GLU A 108 14.07 -5.15 12.71
C GLU A 108 15.15 -4.36 11.96
N GLY A 109 16.20 -3.96 12.67
CA GLY A 109 17.32 -3.20 12.09
C GLY A 109 17.10 -1.69 11.96
N GLU A 110 15.91 -1.17 12.31
CA GLU A 110 15.72 0.27 12.40
C GLU A 110 16.34 0.82 13.69
N ASP A 111 16.72 2.11 13.71
CA ASP A 111 17.25 2.77 14.90
C ASP A 111 16.20 3.66 15.59
N ALA A 112 15.28 4.24 14.82
CA ALA A 112 14.27 5.17 15.29
C ALA A 112 12.87 4.80 14.80
N TYR A 113 11.85 5.36 15.46
CA TYR A 113 10.47 5.27 14.98
C TYR A 113 10.27 6.14 13.75
N ALA A 114 9.50 5.64 12.79
CA ALA A 114 8.92 6.43 11.72
C ALA A 114 7.51 6.91 12.10
N TYR A 115 7.08 7.99 11.48
CA TYR A 115 5.75 8.57 11.67
C TYR A 115 5.01 8.63 10.35
N ALA A 116 3.74 8.27 10.38
CA ALA A 116 2.80 8.48 9.29
C ALA A 116 1.93 9.69 9.60
N TYR A 117 1.46 10.36 8.55
CA TYR A 117 0.59 11.52 8.69
C TYR A 117 -0.47 11.59 7.60
N ILE A 118 -1.57 12.28 7.93
CA ILE A 118 -2.62 12.68 7.00
C ILE A 118 -2.74 14.19 7.08
N ASP A 119 -2.45 14.88 5.98
CA ASP A 119 -2.66 16.33 5.88
C ASP A 119 -4.12 16.63 5.58
N ILE A 120 -4.65 17.64 6.26
CA ILE A 120 -6.04 18.05 6.19
C ILE A 120 -6.12 19.44 5.59
N ASN A 121 -6.95 19.58 4.57
CA ASN A 121 -7.20 20.86 3.93
C ASN A 121 -8.04 21.80 4.84
N ALA A 122 -8.25 23.03 4.40
CA ALA A 122 -9.02 24.03 5.16
C ALA A 122 -10.49 23.63 5.41
N GLU A 123 -11.04 22.70 4.62
CA GLU A 123 -12.41 22.20 4.73
C GLU A 123 -12.54 20.99 5.67
N GLY A 124 -11.42 20.44 6.15
CA GLY A 124 -11.41 19.30 7.06
C GLY A 124 -11.28 17.93 6.38
N TYR A 125 -10.98 17.88 5.08
CA TYR A 125 -10.80 16.63 4.33
C TYR A 125 -9.33 16.26 4.16
N ALA A 126 -9.04 14.96 4.10
CA ALA A 126 -7.72 14.45 3.77
C ALA A 126 -7.27 14.94 2.38
N GLN A 127 -6.12 15.60 2.34
CA GLN A 127 -5.49 16.10 1.13
C GLN A 127 -4.39 15.16 0.64
N CYS A 128 -3.58 14.64 1.55
CA CYS A 128 -2.57 13.64 1.24
C CYS A 128 -2.24 12.75 2.44
N TYR A 129 -1.61 11.62 2.11
CA TYR A 129 -1.10 10.62 3.04
C TYR A 129 0.41 10.60 2.88
N GLY A 130 1.14 10.51 3.99
CA GLY A 130 2.60 10.52 3.95
C GLY A 130 3.20 9.76 5.12
N TRP A 131 4.49 9.44 4.99
CA TRP A 131 5.27 8.84 6.07
C TRP A 131 6.73 9.29 6.00
N GLY A 132 7.38 9.34 7.15
CA GLY A 132 8.75 9.85 7.29
C GLY A 132 8.87 11.36 7.09
N GLY A 133 10.06 11.90 7.34
CA GLY A 133 10.42 13.30 7.03
C GLY A 133 9.71 14.40 7.84
N ARG A 134 8.70 14.06 8.65
CA ARG A 134 7.95 15.00 9.50
C ARG A 134 7.87 14.47 10.93
N GLU A 135 7.96 15.38 11.89
CA GLU A 135 7.86 15.06 13.31
C GLU A 135 6.43 15.31 13.81
N PRO A 136 5.93 14.45 14.72
CA PRO A 136 4.62 14.65 15.34
C PRO A 136 4.62 15.91 16.22
N PRO A 137 3.43 16.36 16.70
CA PRO A 137 3.39 17.34 17.77
C PRO A 137 4.28 16.87 18.92
N SER A 138 5.02 17.80 19.53
CA SER A 138 5.93 17.47 20.64
C SER A 138 5.16 16.67 21.68
N LEU A 139 5.55 15.40 21.84
CA LEU A 139 4.99 14.50 22.83
C LEU A 139 5.39 15.07 24.20
N GLN A 140 4.65 16.06 24.70
CA GLN A 140 4.72 16.39 26.11
C GLN A 140 4.37 15.10 26.85
N PRO A 141 5.26 14.56 27.69
CA PRO A 141 4.88 13.44 28.53
C PRO A 141 3.64 13.88 29.30
N ALA A 142 2.55 13.13 29.18
CA ALA A 142 1.43 13.29 30.07
C ALA A 142 1.99 13.20 31.50
N LEU A 143 1.92 14.31 32.23
CA LEU A 143 2.32 14.42 33.63
C LEU A 143 1.54 13.43 34.51
#